data_AF-K9WAP7-F1
#
_entry.id   AF-K9WAP7-F1
#
_cell.length_a   1.000
_cell.length_b   1.000
_cell.length_c   1.000
_cell.angle_alpha   90.00
_cell.angle_beta   90.00
_cell.angle_gamma   90.00
#
_symmetry.space_group_name_H-M   'P 1'
#
loop_
_entity.id
_entity.type
_entity.pdbx_description
1 polymer ?
#
loop_
_entity_poly.entity_id
_entity_poly.type
_entity_poly.pdbx_seq_one_letter_code
_entity_poly.pdbx_strand_id
1 'polypeptide(L)'
;MVQRTRFAIGGMGRAGKALKQALETYRISQNKLAVALSVDRSIVFRWFHEQTDPSGEAIVEIVQALKGIEPAAAKKFVELYLGELVEEQE
;
A
#
# COMPACT_ATOMS: atom_id res chain seq x y z
N MET A 1 -15.31 -31.16 4.78
CA MET A 1 -15.61 -29.79 5.24
C MET A 1 -14.57 -28.87 4.64
N VAL A 2 -14.88 -28.15 3.56
CA VAL A 2 -13.98 -27.12 3.01
C VAL A 2 -14.39 -25.83 3.70
N GLN A 3 -13.55 -25.33 4.61
CA GLN A 3 -13.76 -24.02 5.19
C GLN A 3 -13.66 -23.01 4.05
N ARG A 4 -14.79 -22.37 3.74
CA ARG A 4 -14.86 -21.25 2.81
C ARG A 4 -14.01 -20.13 3.39
N THR A 5 -12.83 -19.89 2.83
CA THR A 5 -12.08 -18.66 3.10
C THR A 5 -12.97 -17.52 2.64
N ARG A 6 -13.54 -16.81 3.62
CA ARG A 6 -14.38 -15.65 3.36
C ARG A 6 -13.52 -14.62 2.65
N PHE A 7 -13.80 -14.37 1.37
CA PHE A 7 -13.48 -13.11 0.74
C PHE A 7 -14.22 -12.02 1.53
N ALA A 8 -13.52 -11.37 2.46
CA ALA A 8 -13.99 -10.16 3.13
C ALA A 8 -13.94 -9.00 2.12
N ILE A 9 -14.87 -9.00 1.17
CA ILE A 9 -15.18 -7.83 0.35
C ILE A 9 -16.03 -6.91 1.22
N GLY A 10 -15.37 -6.10 2.05
CA GLY A 10 -16.06 -5.17 2.92
C GLY A 10 -15.14 -4.65 4.02
N GLY A 11 -14.56 -3.48 3.77
CA GLY A 11 -14.15 -2.58 4.85
C GLY A 11 -12.87 -1.81 4.63
N MET A 12 -11.82 -2.44 4.08
CA MET A 12 -10.51 -1.80 4.05
C MET A 12 -9.72 -2.22 2.81
N GLY A 13 -9.29 -1.22 2.07
CA GLY A 13 -8.59 -1.37 0.83
C GLY A 13 -7.21 -2.00 0.96
N ARG A 14 -6.88 -2.95 0.09
CA ARG A 14 -5.62 -3.73 0.18
C ARG A 14 -4.39 -2.85 -0.03
N ALA A 15 -4.49 -1.89 -0.93
CA ALA A 15 -3.40 -0.98 -1.22
C ALA A 15 -3.14 -0.02 -0.05
N GLY A 16 -4.19 0.50 0.61
CA GLY A 16 -4.04 1.30 1.83
C GLY A 16 -3.31 0.56 2.95
N LYS A 17 -3.64 -0.71 3.20
CA LYS A 17 -2.95 -1.55 4.19
C LYS A 17 -1.49 -1.80 3.87
N ALA A 18 -1.21 -2.21 2.63
CA ALA A 18 0.15 -2.43 2.16
C ALA A 18 0.98 -1.15 2.28
N LEU A 19 0.41 -0.01 1.92
CA LEU A 19 1.07 1.29 2.01
C LEU A 19 1.40 1.63 3.46
N LYS A 20 0.41 1.53 4.36
CA LYS A 20 0.59 1.79 5.79
C LYS A 20 1.74 0.98 6.37
N GLN A 21 1.73 -0.33 6.16
CA GLN A 21 2.76 -1.23 6.66
C GLN A 21 4.15 -0.93 6.09
N ALA A 22 4.25 -0.64 4.78
CA ALA A 22 5.53 -0.26 4.17
C ALA A 22 6.08 1.04 4.76
N LEU A 23 5.23 2.06 4.91
CA LEU A 23 5.65 3.35 5.49
C LEU A 23 6.10 3.20 6.95
N GLU A 24 5.36 2.45 7.78
CA GLU A 24 5.72 2.19 9.18
C GLU A 24 7.02 1.39 9.30
N THR A 25 7.19 0.33 8.50
CA THR A 25 8.37 -0.55 8.52
C THR A 25 9.66 0.23 8.25
N TYR A 26 9.62 1.13 7.26
CA TYR A 26 10.79 1.91 6.84
C TYR A 26 10.81 3.34 7.41
N ARG A 27 9.93 3.63 8.38
CA ARG A 27 9.82 4.95 9.05
C ARG A 27 9.69 6.13 8.07
N ILE A 28 8.96 5.92 6.98
CA ILE A 28 8.70 6.95 5.97
C ILE A 28 7.45 7.73 6.40
N SER A 29 7.58 9.05 6.55
CA SER A 29 6.42 9.87 6.90
C SER A 29 5.47 10.04 5.71
N GLN A 30 4.16 10.16 5.99
CA GLN A 30 3.15 10.47 4.97
C GLN A 30 3.51 11.74 4.17
N ASN A 31 4.10 12.75 4.84
CA ASN A 31 4.54 13.98 4.20
C ASN A 31 5.69 13.76 3.21
N LYS A 32 6.65 12.89 3.56
CA LYS A 32 7.77 12.57 2.66
C LYS A 32 7.27 11.92 1.37
N LEU A 33 6.31 11.00 1.47
CA LEU A 33 5.68 10.40 0.31
C LEU A 33 4.86 11.42 -0.49
N ALA A 34 4.08 12.28 0.17
CA ALA A 34 3.27 13.31 -0.49
C ALA A 34 4.13 14.27 -1.34
N VAL A 35 5.26 14.72 -0.79
CA VAL A 35 6.23 15.56 -1.51
C VAL A 35 6.79 14.83 -2.73
N ALA A 36 7.18 13.56 -2.60
CA ALA A 36 7.71 12.78 -3.72
C ALA A 36 6.68 12.53 -4.84
N LEU A 37 5.40 12.43 -4.49
CA LEU A 37 4.29 12.27 -5.43
C LEU A 37 3.78 13.61 -5.99
N SER A 38 4.25 14.76 -5.48
CA SER A 38 3.70 16.08 -5.81
C SER A 38 2.17 16.19 -5.58
N VAL A 39 1.68 15.58 -4.50
CA VAL A 39 0.26 15.60 -4.10
C VAL A 39 0.08 16.22 -2.72
N ASP A 40 -1.15 16.64 -2.40
CA ASP A 40 -1.47 17.12 -1.06
C ASP A 40 -1.35 15.99 -0.02
N ARG A 41 -0.83 16.30 1.17
CA ARG A 41 -0.66 15.34 2.26
C ARG A 41 -1.97 14.67 2.67
N SER A 42 -3.12 15.35 2.55
CA SER A 42 -4.43 14.77 2.87
C SER A 42 -4.79 13.57 1.99
N ILE A 43 -4.27 13.51 0.76
CA ILE A 43 -4.47 12.36 -0.14
C ILE A 43 -3.75 11.14 0.44
N VAL A 44 -2.47 11.28 0.79
CA VAL A 44 -1.68 10.20 1.41
C VAL A 44 -2.24 9.82 2.78
N PHE A 45 -2.75 10.79 3.55
CA PHE A 45 -3.43 10.54 4.82
C PHE A 45 -4.65 9.64 4.63
N ARG A 46 -5.52 9.93 3.64
CA ARG A 46 -6.69 9.09 3.35
C ARG A 46 -6.31 7.66 2.98
N TRP A 47 -5.24 7.47 2.19
CA TRP A 47 -4.73 6.14 1.85
C TRP A 47 -4.16 5.40 3.06
N PHE A 48 -3.32 6.08 3.85
CA PHE A 48 -2.66 5.51 5.03
C PHE A 48 -3.66 5.11 6.13
N HIS A 49 -4.72 5.90 6.32
CA HIS A 49 -5.79 5.62 7.27
C HIS A 49 -6.94 4.82 6.67
N GLU A 50 -6.74 4.24 5.48
CA GLU A 50 -7.67 3.33 4.82
C GLU A 50 -9.08 3.94 4.59
N GLN A 51 -9.15 5.28 4.47
CA GLN A 51 -10.39 6.02 4.19
C GLN A 51 -10.77 5.94 2.71
N THR A 52 -9.78 5.79 1.84
CA THR A 52 -9.94 5.63 0.39
C THR A 52 -8.75 4.82 -0.10
N ASP A 53 -8.95 3.93 -1.06
CA ASP A 53 -7.83 3.23 -1.69
C ASP A 53 -7.22 4.10 -2.80
N PRO A 54 -5.89 4.05 -3.02
CA PRO A 54 -5.29 4.61 -4.21
C PRO A 54 -5.83 3.92 -5.47
N SER A 55 -5.98 4.68 -6.56
CA SER A 55 -6.32 4.12 -7.87
C SER A 55 -5.19 3.22 -8.39
N GLY A 56 -5.47 2.42 -9.43
CA GLY A 56 -4.43 1.61 -10.08
C GLY A 56 -3.24 2.44 -10.57
N GLU A 57 -3.49 3.64 -11.10
CA GLU A 57 -2.46 4.59 -11.51
C GLU A 57 -1.66 5.13 -10.32
N ALA A 58 -2.35 5.55 -9.24
CA ALA A 58 -1.68 6.03 -8.03
C ALA A 58 -0.80 4.94 -7.38
N ILE A 59 -1.18 3.66 -7.47
CA ILE A 59 -0.34 2.55 -6.99
C ILE A 59 1.00 2.50 -7.74
N VAL A 60 0.99 2.70 -9.07
CA VAL A 60 2.22 2.74 -9.87
C VAL A 60 3.10 3.91 -9.45
N GLU A 61 2.51 5.09 -9.26
CA GLU A 61 3.22 6.29 -8.79
C GLU A 61 3.80 6.11 -7.39
N ILE A 62 3.06 5.50 -6.47
CA ILE A 62 3.52 5.16 -5.12
C ILE A 62 4.76 4.26 -5.18
N VAL A 63 4.76 3.22 -6.03
CA VAL A 63 5.91 2.33 -6.19
C VAL A 63 7.14 3.11 -6.67
N GLN A 64 6.97 3.99 -7.66
CA GLN A 64 8.06 4.81 -8.19
C GLN A 64 8.61 5.80 -7.16
N ALA A 65 7.72 6.49 -6.44
CA ALA A 65 8.09 7.43 -5.40
C ALA A 65 8.82 6.74 -4.23
N LEU A 66 8.28 5.60 -3.75
CA LEU A 66 8.94 4.80 -2.73
C LEU A 66 10.30 4.31 -3.21
N LYS A 67 10.46 3.91 -4.48
CA LYS A 67 11.74 3.46 -5.02
C LYS A 67 12.80 4.56 -4.98
N GLY A 68 12.40 5.82 -5.20
CA GLY A 68 13.28 6.98 -5.06
C GLY A 68 13.60 7.35 -3.60
N ILE A 69 12.70 7.06 -2.66
CA ILE A 69 12.88 7.34 -1.23
C ILE A 69 13.70 6.25 -0.52
N GLU A 70 13.32 4.99 -0.70
CA GLU A 70 13.84 3.78 -0.08
C GLU A 70 13.43 2.56 -0.94
N PRO A 71 14.32 2.01 -1.78
CA PRO A 71 14.00 0.88 -2.67
C PRO A 71 13.41 -0.34 -1.96
N ALA A 72 13.83 -0.63 -0.73
CA ALA A 72 13.30 -1.75 0.04
C ALA A 72 11.83 -1.54 0.47
N ALA A 73 11.42 -0.29 0.68
CA ALA A 73 10.03 0.05 0.97
C ALA A 73 9.12 -0.15 -0.24
N ALA A 74 9.59 0.18 -1.44
CA ALA A 74 8.87 -0.09 -2.68
C ALA A 74 8.67 -1.60 -2.88
N LYS A 75 9.74 -2.38 -2.70
CA LYS A 75 9.65 -3.85 -2.79
C LYS A 75 8.64 -4.40 -1.78
N LYS A 76 8.72 -3.96 -0.52
CA LYS A 76 7.81 -4.40 0.53
C LYS A 76 6.36 -4.03 0.25
N PHE A 77 6.11 -2.82 -0.28
CA PHE A 77 4.77 -2.41 -0.68
C PHE A 77 4.18 -3.33 -1.77
N VAL A 78 4.97 -3.65 -2.80
CA VAL A 78 4.55 -4.56 -3.87
C VAL A 78 4.30 -5.98 -3.34
N GLU A 79 5.20 -6.50 -2.51
CA GLU A 79 5.04 -7.81 -1.84
C GLU A 79 3.76 -7.85 -0.99
N LEU A 80 3.47 -6.81 -0.21
CA LEU A 80 2.27 -6.78 0.63
C LEU A 80 0.98 -6.62 -0.20
N TYR A 81 1.03 -5.88 -1.31
CA TYR A 81 -0.15 -5.62 -2.13
C TYR A 81 -0.48 -6.78 -3.08
N LEU A 82 0.53 -7.40 -3.69
CA LEU A 82 0.37 -8.46 -4.69
C LEU A 82 0.74 -9.85 -4.17
N GLY A 83 1.57 -9.98 -3.14
CA GLY A 83 2.06 -11.27 -2.61
C GLY A 83 0.92 -12.18 -2.16
N GLU A 84 -0.06 -11.64 -1.42
CA GLU A 84 -1.24 -12.41 -0.99
C GLU A 84 -2.07 -12.98 -2.17
N LEU A 85 -1.91 -12.45 -3.39
CA LEU A 85 -2.62 -12.95 -4.58
C LEU A 85 -1.90 -14.10 -5.28
N VAL A 86 -0.59 -14.24 -5.06
CA VAL A 86 0.28 -15.13 -5.85
C VAL A 86 1.00 -16.17 -4.99
N GLU A 87 0.97 -16.02 -3.67
CA GLU A 87 1.49 -17.03 -2.75
C GLU A 87 0.56 -18.26 -2.76
N GLU A 88 1.13 -19.41 -3.14
CA GLU A 88 0.46 -20.70 -3.02
C GLU A 88 0.32 -21.03 -1.53
N GLN A 89 -0.89 -21.43 -1.12
CA GLN A 89 -1.11 -21.93 0.24
C GLN A 89 -0.48 -23.33 0.34
N GLU A 90 0.70 -23.42 0.94
CA GLU A 90 1.29 -24.72 1.35
C GLU A 90 0.46 -25.40 2.45
#